data_AF-A0AAW0C425-F1
#
_entry.id   AF-A0AAW0C425-F1
#
_cell.length_a   1.000
_cell.length_b   1.000
_cell.length_c   1.000
_cell.angle_alpha   90.00
_cell.angle_beta   90.00
_cell.angle_gamma   90.00
#
_symmetry.space_group_name_H-M   'P 1'
#
loop_
_entity.id
_entity.type
_entity.pdbx_description
1 polymer ?
#
loop_
_entity_poly.entity_id
_entity_poly.type
_entity_poly.pdbx_seq_one_letter_code
_entity_poly.pdbx_strand_id
1 'polypeptide(L)'
;MVWLPAPPEKSAGARKAKKAPKPEQPSFGPITAHTDMDYDDFLEALAEKLSATPNFLVLSSMEWRYVKPANSVWLPLRDLDGYKSLIKKILKPAKGVSATYIIVRMKNPVKPPATQATPWATQPTAASSRYTGAAEGADEPELSDDEGVSKKKVPFDEGLEEVVEEIQNKYPPGLCADHPNLPCYHHRRTGNHYELDRPKLLVWAAAKKTGSCTLDLPPLGSNLFKADKAIKRASPIAPPAVATKNLVGNANIRD
;
A
#
# COMPACT_ATOMS: atom_id res chain seq x y z
N MET A 1 -20.77 21.13 -20.07
CA MET A 1 -20.69 20.09 -21.11
C MET A 1 -20.58 18.75 -20.39
N VAL A 2 -21.68 18.00 -20.32
CA VAL A 2 -21.77 16.76 -19.52
C VAL A 2 -21.77 15.59 -20.49
N TRP A 3 -20.72 14.77 -20.42
CA TRP A 3 -20.59 13.54 -21.20
C TRP A 3 -21.35 12.43 -20.47
N LEU A 4 -22.49 12.00 -21.01
CA LEU A 4 -23.19 10.79 -20.57
C LEU A 4 -22.56 9.58 -21.28
N PRO A 5 -22.09 8.55 -20.56
CA PRO A 5 -21.64 7.31 -21.20
C PRO A 5 -22.83 6.55 -21.80
N ALA A 6 -22.62 5.97 -22.98
CA ALA A 6 -23.61 5.19 -23.71
C ALA A 6 -24.14 4.00 -22.89
N PRO A 7 -25.43 3.61 -23.07
CA PRO A 7 -26.01 2.50 -22.35
C PRO A 7 -25.39 1.17 -22.83
N PRO A 8 -25.10 0.22 -21.93
CA PRO A 8 -24.54 -1.08 -22.34
C PRO A 8 -25.60 -1.89 -23.10
N GLU A 9 -25.22 -2.38 -24.28
CA GLU A 9 -25.98 -3.36 -25.05
C GLU A 9 -26.24 -4.62 -24.22
N LYS A 10 -27.50 -5.08 -24.24
CA LYS A 10 -27.94 -6.28 -23.54
C LYS A 10 -27.50 -7.51 -24.34
N SER A 11 -26.37 -8.11 -23.98
CA SER A 11 -26.08 -9.48 -24.41
C SER A 11 -26.95 -10.46 -23.63
N ALA A 12 -27.82 -11.16 -24.36
CA ALA A 12 -28.65 -12.23 -23.85
C ALA A 12 -27.77 -13.45 -23.49
N GLY A 13 -27.95 -14.00 -22.29
CA GLY A 13 -27.48 -15.35 -21.96
C GLY A 13 -26.13 -15.48 -21.25
N ALA A 14 -25.80 -14.61 -20.29
CA ALA A 14 -24.69 -14.88 -19.37
C ALA A 14 -25.22 -15.44 -18.04
N ARG A 15 -24.88 -16.71 -17.74
CA ARG A 15 -25.06 -17.35 -16.42
C ARG A 15 -24.57 -16.36 -15.36
N LYS A 16 -25.43 -16.02 -14.39
CA LYS A 16 -25.10 -15.13 -13.25
C LYS A 16 -23.85 -15.65 -12.57
N ALA A 17 -22.70 -15.07 -12.90
CA ALA A 17 -21.46 -15.31 -12.18
C ALA A 17 -21.73 -14.96 -10.72
N LYS A 18 -21.51 -15.92 -9.82
CA LYS A 18 -21.61 -15.69 -8.37
C LYS A 18 -20.69 -14.51 -8.06
N LYS A 19 -21.28 -13.37 -7.68
CA LYS A 19 -20.53 -12.19 -7.24
C LYS A 19 -19.58 -12.68 -6.15
N ALA A 20 -18.28 -12.41 -6.34
CA ALA A 20 -17.29 -12.70 -5.32
C ALA A 20 -17.80 -12.14 -3.97
N PRO A 21 -17.68 -12.91 -2.88
CA PRO A 21 -18.13 -12.46 -1.57
C PRO A 21 -17.44 -11.14 -1.26
N LYS A 22 -18.25 -10.11 -0.95
CA LYS A 22 -17.73 -8.79 -0.59
C LYS A 22 -16.90 -9.00 0.69
N PRO A 23 -15.63 -8.55 0.74
CA PRO A 23 -14.82 -8.71 1.93
C PRO A 23 -15.57 -8.12 3.12
N GLU A 24 -15.72 -8.92 4.17
CA GLU A 24 -16.40 -8.54 5.40
C GLU A 24 -15.59 -7.40 6.02
N GLN A 25 -16.20 -6.22 6.12
CA GLN A 25 -15.55 -5.07 6.74
C GLN A 25 -15.66 -5.22 8.25
N PRO A 26 -14.54 -5.07 8.99
CA PRO A 26 -14.59 -5.16 10.44
C PRO A 26 -15.55 -4.10 10.99
N SER A 27 -16.53 -4.54 11.76
CA SER A 27 -17.46 -3.65 12.47
C SER A 27 -17.00 -3.47 13.91
N PHE A 28 -16.85 -2.23 14.32
CA PHE A 28 -16.58 -1.89 15.71
C PHE A 28 -17.90 -1.56 16.43
N GLY A 29 -17.97 -1.85 17.72
CA GLY A 29 -19.13 -1.52 18.55
C GLY A 29 -19.38 -0.01 18.67
N PRO A 30 -20.51 0.41 19.24
CA PRO A 30 -20.84 1.82 19.41
C PRO A 30 -19.81 2.55 20.28
N ILE A 31 -19.64 3.83 19.98
CA ILE A 31 -18.83 4.78 20.76
C ILE A 31 -19.79 5.80 21.34
N THR A 32 -19.60 6.12 22.61
CA THR A 32 -20.34 7.19 23.28
C THR A 32 -19.65 8.51 22.97
N ALA A 33 -20.33 9.39 22.23
CA ALA A 33 -19.86 10.74 21.93
C ALA A 33 -20.90 11.75 22.38
N HIS A 34 -20.45 12.89 22.89
CA HIS A 34 -21.32 13.97 23.37
C HIS A 34 -21.33 15.14 22.38
N THR A 35 -22.40 15.95 22.41
CA THR A 35 -22.57 17.06 21.45
C THR A 35 -21.72 18.29 21.77
N ASP A 36 -21.20 18.35 22.99
CA ASP A 36 -20.28 19.38 23.52
C ASP A 36 -18.80 18.99 23.37
N MET A 37 -18.52 17.78 22.88
CA MET A 37 -17.16 17.30 22.63
C MET A 37 -16.50 18.06 21.47
N ASP A 38 -15.24 18.46 21.67
CA ASP A 38 -14.45 19.10 20.62
C ASP A 38 -14.07 18.11 19.51
N TYR A 39 -13.63 18.64 18.36
CA TYR A 39 -13.29 17.79 17.22
C TYR A 39 -12.10 16.88 17.52
N ASP A 40 -11.09 17.39 18.24
CA ASP A 40 -9.91 16.62 18.60
C ASP A 40 -10.26 15.48 19.57
N ASP A 41 -11.05 15.77 20.61
CA ASP A 41 -11.58 14.76 21.55
C ASP A 41 -12.41 13.68 20.84
N PHE A 42 -13.21 14.06 19.84
CA PHE A 42 -13.96 13.12 19.02
C PHE A 42 -13.04 12.18 18.23
N LEU A 43 -11.95 12.71 17.67
CA LEU A 43 -10.95 11.89 16.97
C LEU A 43 -10.18 10.98 17.94
N GLU A 44 -9.89 11.44 19.16
CA GLU A 44 -9.26 10.64 20.21
C GLU A 44 -10.15 9.46 20.62
N ALA A 45 -11.43 9.69 20.91
CA ALA A 45 -12.39 8.64 21.23
C ALA A 45 -12.52 7.60 20.11
N LEU A 46 -12.48 8.06 18.85
CA LEU A 46 -12.49 7.16 17.69
C LEU A 46 -11.20 6.36 17.57
N ALA A 47 -10.05 6.99 17.80
CA ALA A 47 -8.74 6.37 17.75
C ALA A 47 -8.58 5.30 18.83
N GLU A 48 -9.03 5.59 20.06
CA GLU A 48 -9.04 4.65 21.19
C GLU A 48 -9.82 3.37 20.82
N LYS A 49 -11.03 3.52 20.26
CA LYS A 49 -11.85 2.37 19.88
C LYS A 49 -11.21 1.49 18.80
N LEU A 50 -10.40 2.09 17.94
CA LEU A 50 -9.70 1.44 16.85
C LEU A 50 -8.29 0.97 17.23
N SER A 51 -7.87 1.22 18.47
CA SER A 51 -6.51 0.97 18.96
C SER A 51 -5.45 1.60 18.04
N ALA A 52 -5.73 2.83 17.58
CA ALA A 52 -4.88 3.62 16.71
C ALA A 52 -4.54 4.97 17.35
N THR A 53 -3.57 5.70 16.81
CA THR A 53 -3.31 7.10 17.16
C THR A 53 -4.15 8.01 16.27
N PRO A 54 -4.66 9.17 16.74
CA PRO A 54 -5.45 10.10 15.92
C PRO A 54 -4.77 10.48 14.59
N ASN A 55 -3.45 10.67 14.61
CA ASN A 55 -2.64 11.01 13.43
C ASN A 55 -2.62 9.91 12.34
N PHE A 56 -2.99 8.68 12.68
CA PHE A 56 -3.02 7.55 11.76
C PHE A 56 -4.42 7.22 11.24
N LEU A 57 -5.43 8.00 11.65
CA LEU A 57 -6.78 7.91 11.08
C LEU A 57 -6.78 8.45 9.65
N VAL A 58 -7.45 7.77 8.73
CA VAL A 58 -7.51 8.17 7.31
C VAL A 58 -8.65 9.16 7.09
N LEU A 59 -8.51 10.38 7.63
CA LEU A 59 -9.53 11.43 7.64
C LEU A 59 -10.10 11.73 6.25
N SER A 60 -9.27 11.68 5.20
CA SER A 60 -9.69 11.91 3.80
C SER A 60 -10.77 10.95 3.30
N SER A 61 -10.88 9.77 3.92
CA SER A 61 -11.87 8.74 3.60
C SER A 61 -13.01 8.63 4.61
N MET A 62 -13.01 9.49 5.64
CA MET A 62 -13.98 9.43 6.71
C MET A 62 -15.31 10.05 6.27
N GLU A 63 -16.37 9.29 6.44
CA GLU A 63 -17.72 9.63 6.07
C GLU A 63 -18.70 9.11 7.12
N TRP A 64 -19.85 9.76 7.23
CA TRP A 64 -20.87 9.41 8.21
C TRP A 64 -22.26 9.39 7.61
N ARG A 65 -23.20 8.70 8.27
CA ARG A 65 -24.63 8.75 7.95
C ARG A 65 -25.48 8.39 9.17
N TYR A 66 -26.78 8.71 9.12
CA TYR A 66 -27.74 8.22 10.10
C TYR A 66 -28.06 6.74 9.89
N VAL A 67 -28.29 5.99 10.97
CA VAL A 67 -28.77 4.60 10.88
C VAL A 67 -30.17 4.53 10.26
N LYS A 68 -31.04 5.50 10.57
CA LYS A 68 -32.40 5.62 10.03
C LYS A 68 -32.60 7.01 9.41
N PRO A 69 -33.10 7.12 8.16
CA PRO A 69 -33.48 6.02 7.26
C PRO A 69 -32.27 5.26 6.71
N ALA A 70 -32.45 3.98 6.35
CA ALA A 70 -31.37 3.12 5.85
C ALA A 70 -30.71 3.63 4.55
N ASN A 71 -31.46 4.45 3.80
CA ASN A 71 -31.04 5.08 2.55
C ASN A 71 -30.47 6.50 2.75
N SER A 72 -30.04 6.84 3.97
CA SER A 72 -29.38 8.10 4.24
C SER A 72 -28.09 8.23 3.41
N VAL A 73 -27.87 9.44 2.88
CA VAL A 73 -26.68 9.78 2.09
C VAL A 73 -25.46 9.81 3.00
N TRP A 74 -24.34 9.26 2.52
CA TRP A 74 -23.06 9.37 3.20
C TRP A 74 -22.50 10.79 3.02
N LEU A 75 -22.17 11.44 4.13
CA LEU A 75 -21.63 12.79 4.17
C LEU A 75 -20.16 12.74 4.61
N PRO A 76 -19.28 13.58 4.05
CA PRO A 76 -17.88 13.62 4.46
C PRO A 76 -17.71 14.14 5.90
N LEU A 77 -16.72 13.60 6.61
CA LEU A 77 -16.30 14.01 7.95
C LEU A 77 -14.76 14.15 8.00
N ARG A 78 -14.22 15.06 7.18
CA ARG A 78 -12.77 15.12 6.93
C ARG A 78 -12.06 16.19 7.76
N ASP A 79 -12.83 17.14 8.25
CA ASP A 79 -12.37 18.42 8.79
C ASP A 79 -13.34 18.93 9.87
N LEU A 80 -12.89 19.99 10.55
CA LEU A 80 -13.65 20.66 11.60
C LEU A 80 -15.02 21.16 11.09
N ASP A 81 -15.11 21.61 9.83
CA ASP A 81 -16.37 22.08 9.25
C ASP A 81 -17.36 20.93 8.99
N GLY A 82 -16.86 19.77 8.56
CA GLY A 82 -17.62 18.53 8.48
C GLY A 82 -18.16 18.11 9.85
N TYR A 83 -17.33 18.20 10.90
CA TYR A 83 -17.74 17.89 12.27
C TYR A 83 -18.78 18.87 12.82
N LYS A 84 -18.59 20.17 12.63
CA LYS A 84 -19.60 21.18 12.98
C LYS A 84 -20.93 20.92 12.26
N SER A 85 -20.87 20.46 11.01
CA SER A 85 -22.07 20.08 10.24
C SER A 85 -22.75 18.82 10.79
N LEU A 86 -21.98 17.84 11.25
CA LEU A 86 -22.47 16.66 11.96
C LEU A 86 -23.22 17.07 13.23
N ILE A 87 -22.57 17.83 14.12
CA ILE A 87 -23.16 18.27 15.39
C ILE A 87 -24.44 19.09 15.16
N LYS A 88 -24.44 20.04 14.21
CA LYS A 88 -25.65 20.81 13.84
C LYS A 88 -26.81 19.92 13.44
N LYS A 89 -26.57 18.85 12.67
CA LYS A 89 -27.62 17.93 12.23
C LYS A 89 -28.08 16.99 13.35
N ILE A 90 -27.19 16.62 14.28
CA ILE A 90 -27.57 15.83 15.47
C ILE A 90 -28.43 16.67 16.42
N LEU A 91 -28.07 17.93 16.66
CA LEU A 91 -28.82 18.84 17.53
C LEU A 91 -30.19 19.23 16.93
N LYS A 92 -30.27 19.31 15.60
CA LYS A 92 -31.50 19.66 14.87
C LYS A 92 -31.81 18.60 13.82
N PRO A 93 -32.24 17.39 14.23
CA PRO A 93 -32.54 16.33 13.29
C PRO A 93 -33.75 16.68 12.43
N ALA A 94 -33.71 16.26 11.17
CA ALA A 94 -34.86 16.38 10.29
C ALA A 94 -36.03 15.50 10.78
N LYS A 95 -37.27 15.89 10.46
CA LYS A 95 -38.47 15.14 10.85
C LYS A 95 -38.38 13.69 10.37
N GLY A 96 -38.50 12.74 11.30
CA GLY A 96 -38.43 11.30 11.02
C GLY A 96 -37.01 10.69 11.03
N VAL A 97 -35.98 11.48 11.35
CA VAL A 97 -34.61 10.98 11.54
C VAL A 97 -34.36 10.80 13.04
N SER A 98 -33.98 9.59 13.45
CA SER A 98 -33.49 9.37 14.82
C SER A 98 -32.04 9.87 14.89
N ALA A 99 -31.83 10.96 15.63
CA ALA A 99 -30.49 11.51 15.89
C ALA A 99 -29.62 10.61 16.78
N THR A 100 -30.20 9.54 17.33
CA THR A 100 -29.60 8.75 18.40
C THR A 100 -28.40 7.92 17.94
N TYR A 101 -28.37 7.52 16.66
CA TYR A 101 -27.30 6.67 16.15
C TYR A 101 -26.84 7.10 14.76
N ILE A 102 -25.53 7.30 14.64
CA ILE A 102 -24.82 7.51 13.38
C ILE A 102 -23.87 6.34 13.13
N ILE A 103 -23.55 6.12 11.87
CA ILE A 103 -22.49 5.19 11.44
C ILE A 103 -21.37 6.06 10.86
N VAL A 104 -20.17 5.87 11.38
CA VAL A 104 -18.94 6.43 10.80
C VAL A 104 -18.23 5.30 10.04
N ARG A 105 -17.76 5.60 8.83
CA ARG A 105 -16.94 4.70 8.02
C ARG A 105 -15.66 5.41 7.61
N MET A 106 -14.58 4.66 7.51
CA MET A 106 -13.34 5.10 6.87
C MET A 106 -12.55 3.90 6.35
N LYS A 107 -11.48 4.15 5.58
CA LYS A 107 -10.48 3.12 5.27
C LYS A 107 -9.74 2.71 6.55
N ASN A 108 -9.17 1.51 6.56
CA ASN A 108 -8.38 1.03 7.70
C ASN A 108 -7.30 2.06 8.08
N PRO A 109 -7.15 2.37 9.38
CA PRO A 109 -6.09 3.26 9.84
C PRO A 109 -4.72 2.72 9.44
N VAL A 110 -3.79 3.62 9.17
CA VAL A 110 -2.41 3.27 8.86
C VAL A 110 -1.80 2.72 10.14
N LYS A 111 -1.27 1.50 10.14
CA LYS A 111 -0.59 0.99 11.33
C LYS A 111 0.61 1.91 11.60
N PRO A 112 0.86 2.35 12.85
CA PRO A 112 2.09 3.04 13.17
C PRO A 112 3.24 2.17 12.67
N PRO A 113 4.28 2.75 12.03
CA PRO A 113 5.48 2.00 11.72
C PRO A 113 5.92 1.36 13.04
N ALA A 114 6.02 0.03 13.07
CA ALA A 114 6.46 -0.67 14.27
C ALA A 114 7.75 0.01 14.71
N THR A 115 7.70 0.72 15.84
CA THR A 115 8.84 1.44 16.37
C THR A 115 9.89 0.38 16.61
N GLN A 116 10.82 0.22 15.68
CA GLN A 116 11.98 -0.60 15.93
C GLN A 116 12.68 0.14 17.05
N ALA A 117 12.57 -0.41 18.27
CA ALA A 117 13.28 0.12 19.42
C ALA A 117 14.74 0.24 18.98
N THR A 118 15.19 1.47 18.78
CA THR A 118 16.60 1.73 18.51
C THR A 118 17.34 1.25 19.75
N PRO A 119 18.21 0.23 19.64
CA PRO A 119 18.83 -0.42 20.80
C PRO A 119 19.80 0.48 21.58
N TRP A 120 19.98 1.72 21.14
CA TRP A 120 20.86 2.72 21.76
C TRP A 120 20.15 3.61 22.79
N ALA A 121 18.82 3.69 22.80
CA ALA A 121 18.09 4.57 23.71
C ALA A 121 17.87 3.92 25.10
N THR A 122 18.96 3.45 25.71
CA THR A 122 19.01 3.15 27.15
C THR A 122 20.26 3.82 27.72
N GLN A 123 20.17 5.12 27.98
CA GLN A 123 20.96 5.71 29.05
C GLN A 123 19.99 6.33 30.06
N PRO A 124 19.96 5.85 31.32
CA PRO A 124 19.45 6.65 32.41
C PRO A 124 20.48 7.76 32.65
N THR A 125 20.17 8.99 32.25
CA THR A 125 20.91 10.17 32.73
C THR A 125 20.56 10.40 34.20
N ALA A 126 21.27 9.71 35.07
CA ALA A 126 21.43 10.11 36.47
C ALA A 126 22.52 11.20 36.53
N ALA A 127 22.11 12.41 36.93
CA ALA A 127 22.86 13.61 37.36
C ALA A 127 22.31 14.84 36.61
N SER A 128 21.90 15.95 37.23
CA SER A 128 22.29 16.52 38.51
C SER A 128 21.26 17.60 38.87
N SER A 129 20.60 17.51 40.01
CA SER A 129 20.12 18.69 40.72
C SER A 129 20.31 18.45 42.20
N ARG A 130 21.30 19.16 42.76
CA ARG A 130 21.58 19.19 44.19
C ARG A 130 20.53 20.09 44.84
N TYR A 131 19.64 19.52 45.65
CA TYR A 131 19.15 20.20 46.86
C TYR A 131 18.73 19.16 47.91
N THR A 132 19.11 19.46 49.14
CA THR A 132 19.15 18.69 50.39
C THR A 132 17.83 18.09 50.87
N GLY A 133 17.87 16.88 51.43
CA GLY A 133 16.83 16.33 52.30
C GLY A 133 17.04 14.85 52.62
N ALA A 134 17.34 14.54 53.88
CA ALA A 134 17.72 13.22 54.41
C ALA A 134 16.60 12.16 54.37
N ALA A 135 16.96 10.89 54.12
CA ALA A 135 16.43 9.70 54.81
C ALA A 135 17.14 8.41 54.33
N GLU A 136 17.44 7.54 55.29
CA GLU A 136 18.21 6.28 55.24
C GLU A 136 17.49 5.08 54.58
N GLY A 137 18.28 4.05 54.21
CA GLY A 137 17.87 2.65 53.97
C GLY A 137 18.26 2.13 52.57
N ALA A 138 19.37 1.40 52.36
CA ALA A 138 19.69 -0.01 52.70
C ALA A 138 19.41 -1.00 51.53
N ASP A 139 20.41 -1.86 51.25
CA ASP A 139 20.42 -3.11 50.43
C ASP A 139 20.08 -3.02 48.93
N GLU A 140 20.68 -3.74 47.96
CA GLU A 140 21.74 -4.76 47.80
C GLU A 140 22.00 -4.86 46.26
N PRO A 141 23.18 -5.31 45.76
CA PRO A 141 23.45 -5.44 44.34
C PRO A 141 23.31 -6.88 43.80
N GLU A 142 22.27 -7.19 43.02
CA GLU A 142 22.23 -8.44 42.24
C GLU A 142 22.76 -8.25 40.81
N LEU A 143 23.88 -8.93 40.56
CA LEU A 143 24.50 -9.21 39.27
C LEU A 143 23.63 -10.23 38.50
N SER A 144 23.08 -9.83 37.36
CA SER A 144 22.47 -10.77 36.41
C SER A 144 23.25 -10.74 35.10
N ASP A 145 24.06 -11.78 34.94
CA ASP A 145 24.82 -12.16 33.74
C ASP A 145 23.86 -12.91 32.79
N ASP A 146 23.30 -12.21 31.79
CA ASP A 146 22.50 -12.83 30.73
C ASP A 146 23.33 -12.88 29.43
N GLU A 147 23.89 -14.06 29.16
CA GLU A 147 24.54 -14.43 27.90
C GLU A 147 23.51 -14.46 26.75
N GLY A 148 23.14 -13.28 26.27
CA GLY A 148 22.34 -13.10 25.07
C GLY A 148 23.17 -13.37 23.80
N VAL A 149 23.17 -14.63 23.36
CA VAL A 149 23.73 -15.09 22.07
C VAL A 149 23.43 -14.08 20.97
N SER A 150 24.48 -13.37 20.55
CA SER A 150 24.47 -12.39 19.47
C SER A 150 24.16 -13.11 18.15
N LYS A 151 22.87 -13.19 17.80
CA LYS A 151 22.44 -13.56 16.44
C LYS A 151 22.96 -12.46 15.51
N LYS A 152 24.12 -12.70 14.91
CA LYS A 152 24.67 -11.89 13.81
C LYS A 152 23.52 -11.64 12.83
N LYS A 153 23.13 -10.37 12.68
CA LYS A 153 22.13 -9.97 11.70
C LYS A 153 22.67 -10.37 10.34
N VAL A 154 22.11 -11.46 9.81
CA VAL A 154 22.33 -11.89 8.43
C VAL A 154 22.03 -10.66 7.57
N PRO A 155 22.99 -10.15 6.78
CA PRO A 155 22.78 -9.00 5.93
C PRO A 155 21.49 -9.18 5.14
N PHE A 156 20.67 -8.13 5.10
CA PHE A 156 19.31 -8.15 4.54
C PHE A 156 19.27 -8.70 3.09
N ASP A 157 20.39 -8.59 2.36
CA ASP A 157 20.55 -9.05 0.99
C ASP A 157 20.90 -10.54 0.83
N GLU A 158 21.32 -11.27 1.87
CA GLU A 158 21.88 -12.65 1.79
C GLU A 158 20.85 -13.75 1.42
N GLY A 159 19.64 -13.38 1.00
CA GLY A 159 18.70 -14.32 0.40
C GLY A 159 17.77 -13.67 -0.61
N LEU A 160 18.10 -12.46 -1.09
CA LEU A 160 17.36 -11.81 -2.16
C LEU A 160 17.93 -12.19 -3.53
N GLU A 161 19.23 -12.43 -3.63
CA GLU A 161 19.89 -12.74 -4.91
C GLU A 161 19.37 -14.03 -5.54
N GLU A 162 19.12 -15.09 -4.77
CA GLU A 162 18.52 -16.34 -5.29
C GLU A 162 17.14 -16.10 -5.94
N VAL A 163 16.32 -15.26 -5.30
CA VAL A 163 15.00 -14.90 -5.84
C VAL A 163 15.13 -13.98 -7.06
N VAL A 164 16.13 -13.09 -7.07
CA VAL A 164 16.42 -12.24 -8.24
C VAL A 164 16.81 -13.11 -9.44
N GLU A 165 17.69 -14.09 -9.25
CA GLU A 165 18.08 -15.04 -10.30
C GLU A 165 16.89 -15.86 -10.80
N GLU A 166 16.02 -16.33 -9.89
CA GLU A 166 14.81 -17.07 -10.26
C GLU A 166 13.86 -16.22 -11.13
N ILE A 167 13.67 -14.95 -10.77
CA ILE A 167 12.87 -14.01 -11.56
C ILE A 167 13.54 -13.75 -12.91
N GLN A 168 14.85 -13.52 -12.94
CA GLN A 168 15.58 -13.22 -14.18
C GLN A 168 15.60 -14.42 -15.14
N ASN A 169 15.72 -15.63 -14.63
CA ASN A 169 15.65 -16.87 -15.42
C ASN A 169 14.26 -17.08 -16.03
N LYS A 170 13.20 -16.64 -15.35
CA LYS A 170 11.84 -16.72 -15.90
C LYS A 170 11.54 -15.64 -16.94
N TYR A 171 12.15 -14.47 -16.82
CA TYR A 171 11.96 -13.35 -17.73
C TYR A 171 13.26 -12.95 -18.42
N PRO A 172 13.86 -13.84 -19.23
CA PRO A 172 15.07 -13.51 -19.97
C PRO A 172 14.76 -12.46 -21.06
N PRO A 173 15.79 -11.74 -21.54
CA PRO A 173 15.67 -10.89 -22.72
C PRO A 173 15.13 -11.70 -23.91
N GLY A 174 14.27 -11.08 -24.73
CA GLY A 174 13.72 -11.73 -25.93
C GLY A 174 12.38 -12.44 -25.75
N LEU A 175 11.88 -12.57 -24.52
CA LEU A 175 10.58 -13.18 -24.27
C LEU A 175 9.41 -12.32 -24.81
N CYS A 176 9.60 -11.01 -24.88
CA CYS A 176 8.60 -10.07 -25.35
C CYS A 176 8.82 -9.70 -26.82
N ALA A 177 7.78 -9.83 -27.65
CA ALA A 177 7.83 -9.45 -29.06
C ALA A 177 8.08 -7.94 -29.27
N ASP A 178 7.59 -7.08 -28.38
CA ASP A 178 7.80 -5.63 -28.46
C ASP A 178 9.19 -5.19 -27.94
N HIS A 179 9.90 -6.05 -27.20
CA HIS A 179 11.17 -5.74 -26.54
C HIS A 179 12.15 -6.93 -26.61
N PRO A 180 12.71 -7.23 -27.81
CA PRO A 180 13.52 -8.43 -28.01
C PRO A 180 14.86 -8.41 -27.27
N ASN A 181 15.37 -7.23 -26.91
CA ASN A 181 16.70 -7.08 -26.30
C ASN A 181 16.67 -6.82 -24.79
N LEU A 182 15.49 -6.69 -24.19
CA LEU A 182 15.36 -6.30 -22.78
C LEU A 182 14.53 -7.34 -22.01
N PRO A 183 14.91 -7.68 -20.77
CA PRO A 183 14.06 -8.48 -19.91
C PRO A 183 12.87 -7.60 -19.49
N CYS A 184 11.66 -7.98 -19.89
CA CYS A 184 10.48 -7.20 -19.54
C CYS A 184 9.30 -8.08 -19.11
N TYR A 185 8.50 -7.53 -18.20
CA TYR A 185 7.28 -8.14 -17.71
C TYR A 185 6.07 -7.45 -18.36
N HIS A 186 5.16 -8.24 -18.94
CA HIS A 186 3.93 -7.75 -19.57
C HIS A 186 2.70 -7.99 -18.68
N HIS A 187 2.10 -6.91 -18.18
CA HIS A 187 0.87 -6.96 -17.41
C HIS A 187 -0.36 -7.00 -18.34
N ARG A 188 -0.85 -8.22 -18.62
CA ARG A 188 -1.95 -8.47 -19.59
C ARG A 188 -3.21 -7.63 -19.38
N ARG A 189 -3.57 -7.29 -18.14
CA ARG A 189 -4.80 -6.55 -17.85
C ARG A 189 -4.75 -5.08 -18.29
N THR A 190 -3.59 -4.44 -18.19
CA THR A 190 -3.43 -3.04 -18.58
C THR A 190 -2.66 -2.87 -19.89
N GLY A 191 -2.02 -3.93 -20.38
CA GLY A 191 -1.16 -3.87 -21.57
C GLY A 191 0.16 -3.14 -21.33
N ASN A 192 0.55 -2.91 -20.08
CA ASN A 192 1.79 -2.22 -19.74
C ASN A 192 2.96 -3.21 -19.71
N HIS A 193 4.10 -2.77 -20.22
CA HIS A 193 5.37 -3.50 -20.15
C HIS A 193 6.29 -2.80 -19.16
N TYR A 194 7.01 -3.59 -18.37
CA TYR A 194 7.95 -3.08 -17.37
C TYR A 194 9.31 -3.72 -17.60
N GLU A 195 10.33 -2.91 -17.88
CA GLU A 195 11.72 -3.37 -17.93
C GLU A 195 12.15 -3.85 -16.55
N LEU A 196 12.78 -5.02 -16.47
CA LEU A 196 13.20 -5.67 -15.23
C LEU A 196 14.67 -5.36 -14.91
N ASP A 197 14.93 -4.12 -14.49
CA ASP A 197 16.25 -3.72 -13.97
C ASP A 197 16.52 -4.31 -12.58
N ARG A 198 17.80 -4.37 -12.19
CA ARG A 198 18.22 -4.87 -10.88
C ARG A 198 17.45 -4.25 -9.69
N PRO A 199 17.20 -2.92 -9.60
CA PRO A 199 16.41 -2.36 -8.51
C PRO A 199 14.96 -2.87 -8.47
N LYS A 200 14.34 -3.11 -9.63
CA LYS A 200 12.97 -3.63 -9.72
C LYS A 200 12.92 -5.10 -9.33
N LEU A 201 13.93 -5.88 -9.74
CA LEU A 201 14.09 -7.27 -9.35
C LEU A 201 14.27 -7.40 -7.82
N LEU A 202 15.07 -6.54 -7.20
CA LEU A 202 15.25 -6.53 -5.74
C LEU A 202 13.94 -6.22 -4.99
N VAL A 203 13.19 -5.20 -5.44
CA VAL A 203 11.90 -4.86 -4.84
C VAL A 203 10.89 -6.01 -5.01
N TRP A 204 10.91 -6.68 -6.16
CA TRP A 204 10.07 -7.85 -6.39
C TRP A 204 10.49 -9.03 -5.49
N ALA A 205 11.79 -9.32 -5.39
CA ALA A 205 12.34 -10.37 -4.54
C ALA A 205 11.95 -10.15 -3.06
N ALA A 206 12.09 -8.93 -2.56
CA ALA A 206 11.68 -8.57 -1.20
C ALA A 206 10.17 -8.73 -0.98
N ALA A 207 9.35 -8.32 -1.96
CA ALA A 207 7.90 -8.48 -1.92
C ALA A 207 7.47 -9.97 -1.94
N LYS A 208 8.20 -10.82 -2.67
CA LYS A 208 7.99 -12.28 -2.70
C LYS A 208 8.33 -12.90 -1.34
N LYS A 209 9.48 -12.54 -0.76
CA LYS A 209 9.94 -13.05 0.55
C LYS A 209 8.99 -12.68 1.69
N THR A 210 8.33 -11.52 1.59
CA THR A 210 7.29 -11.08 2.55
C THR A 210 5.91 -11.70 2.28
N GLY A 211 5.75 -12.49 1.22
CA GLY A 211 4.46 -13.11 0.85
C GLY A 211 3.43 -12.13 0.28
N SER A 212 3.84 -10.91 -0.08
CA SER A 212 2.94 -9.88 -0.61
C SER A 212 2.68 -10.02 -2.12
N CYS A 213 3.50 -10.80 -2.81
CA CYS A 213 3.38 -11.01 -4.26
C CYS A 213 3.86 -12.41 -4.68
N THR A 214 3.58 -12.80 -5.92
CA THR A 214 4.02 -14.09 -6.51
C THR A 214 5.05 -13.84 -7.61
N LEU A 215 5.60 -14.91 -8.17
CA LEU A 215 6.60 -14.83 -9.24
C LEU A 215 5.99 -14.41 -10.60
N ASP A 216 4.66 -14.46 -10.71
CA ASP A 216 3.90 -14.02 -11.89
C ASP A 216 3.30 -12.62 -11.74
N LEU A 217 3.24 -12.11 -10.51
CA LEU A 217 2.59 -10.84 -10.19
C LEU A 217 3.57 -9.97 -9.41
N PRO A 218 4.25 -9.01 -10.06
CA PRO A 218 5.08 -8.06 -9.36
C PRO A 218 4.25 -7.20 -8.41
N PRO A 219 4.86 -6.54 -7.43
CA PRO A 219 4.17 -5.64 -6.52
C PRO A 219 3.70 -4.37 -7.26
N LEU A 220 2.56 -4.45 -7.95
CA LEU A 220 1.96 -3.36 -8.75
C LEU A 220 1.62 -2.11 -7.92
N GLY A 221 1.55 -2.23 -6.59
CA GLY A 221 1.40 -1.10 -5.67
C GLY A 221 2.69 -0.32 -5.42
N SER A 222 3.86 -0.86 -5.78
CA SER A 222 5.15 -0.21 -5.61
C SER A 222 5.34 0.92 -6.63
N ASN A 223 6.06 1.97 -6.22
CA ASN A 223 6.38 3.11 -7.08
C ASN A 223 7.11 2.72 -8.37
N LEU A 224 7.82 1.60 -8.38
CA LEU A 224 8.57 1.13 -9.56
C LEU A 224 7.71 0.42 -10.61
N PHE A 225 6.48 0.01 -10.26
CA PHE A 225 5.56 -0.71 -11.17
C PHE A 225 4.31 0.13 -11.52
N LYS A 226 4.38 1.45 -11.34
CA LYS A 226 3.32 2.38 -11.75
C LYS A 226 3.29 2.59 -13.27
N ALA A 227 2.14 2.97 -13.80
CA ALA A 227 1.92 3.09 -15.25
C ALA A 227 2.86 4.11 -15.94
N ASP A 228 3.32 5.13 -15.23
CA ASP A 228 4.29 6.13 -15.71
C ASP A 228 5.70 5.56 -15.90
N LYS A 229 6.00 4.41 -15.28
CA LYS A 229 7.26 3.68 -15.41
C LYS A 229 7.18 2.54 -16.43
N ALA A 230 6.04 2.39 -17.11
CA ALA A 230 5.91 1.43 -18.18
C ALA A 230 6.72 1.87 -19.40
N ILE A 231 7.46 0.92 -19.99
CA ILE A 231 8.18 1.16 -21.24
C ILE A 231 7.20 1.20 -22.40
N LYS A 232 7.41 2.16 -23.31
CA LYS A 232 6.63 2.24 -24.55
C LYS A 232 7.04 1.08 -25.47
N ARG A 233 6.10 0.62 -26.31
CA ARG A 233 6.42 -0.35 -27.36
C ARG A 233 7.51 0.24 -28.25
N ALA A 234 8.61 -0.50 -28.44
CA ALA A 234 9.57 -0.12 -29.46
C ALA A 234 8.83 -0.16 -30.81
N SER A 235 8.96 0.91 -31.61
CA SER A 235 8.52 0.82 -32.99
C SER A 235 9.31 -0.31 -33.66
N PRO A 236 8.68 -1.13 -34.51
CA PRO A 236 9.36 -2.26 -35.14
C PRO A 236 10.63 -1.75 -35.83
N ILE A 237 11.77 -2.25 -35.37
CA ILE A 237 13.06 -1.99 -36.01
C ILE A 237 12.93 -2.56 -37.42
N ALA A 238 12.96 -1.69 -38.42
CA ALA A 238 12.99 -2.10 -39.81
C ALA A 238 14.11 -3.15 -39.97
N PRO A 239 13.84 -4.30 -40.62
CA PRO A 239 14.82 -5.37 -40.73
C PRO A 239 16.13 -4.80 -41.30
N PRO A 240 17.30 -5.21 -40.77
CA PRO A 240 18.57 -4.74 -41.28
C PRO A 240 18.62 -5.07 -42.77
N ALA A 241 18.76 -4.03 -43.60
CA ALA A 241 18.94 -4.19 -45.03
C ALA A 241 20.14 -5.13 -45.23
N VAL A 242 19.84 -6.38 -45.59
CA VAL A 242 20.85 -7.38 -45.94
C VAL A 242 21.54 -6.81 -47.17
N ALA A 243 22.72 -6.25 -46.96
CA ALA A 243 23.59 -5.78 -48.03
C ALA A 243 24.03 -7.01 -48.81
N THR A 244 23.27 -7.32 -49.86
CA THR A 244 23.64 -8.31 -50.88
C THR A 244 24.92 -7.83 -51.53
N LYS A 245 26.06 -8.28 -51.02
CA LYS A 245 27.36 -8.13 -51.69
C LYS A 245 27.28 -8.96 -52.97
N ASN A 246 26.99 -8.30 -54.07
CA ASN A 246 27.14 -8.86 -55.42
C ASN A 246 28.61 -9.29 -55.60
N LEU A 247 28.86 -10.59 -55.47
CA LEU A 247 30.05 -11.23 -56.00
C LEU A 247 29.86 -11.33 -57.52
N VAL A 248 30.33 -10.33 -58.27
CA VAL A 248 30.58 -10.50 -59.71
C VAL A 248 31.92 -11.20 -59.83
N GLY A 249 31.84 -12.53 -59.98
CA GLY A 249 32.97 -13.37 -60.35
C GLY A 249 33.31 -13.17 -61.83
N ASN A 250 34.58 -12.84 -62.08
CA ASN A 250 35.25 -12.98 -63.36
C ASN A 250 35.04 -14.38 -63.96
N ALA A 251 34.63 -14.44 -65.22
CA ALA A 251 34.87 -15.59 -66.09
C ALA A 251 35.42 -15.09 -67.43
N ASN A 252 36.74 -15.22 -67.55
CA ASN A 252 37.51 -15.14 -68.78
C ASN A 252 37.41 -16.51 -69.48
N ILE A 253 37.00 -16.60 -70.75
CA ILE A 253 37.26 -17.75 -71.62
C ILE A 253 37.50 -17.24 -73.04
N ARG A 254 38.72 -17.57 -73.51
CA ARG A 254 39.18 -17.58 -74.89
C ARG A 254 38.43 -18.67 -75.67
N ASP A 255 38.00 -18.37 -76.89
CA ASP A 255 38.58 -18.87 -78.15
C ASP A 255 37.81 -18.23 -79.34
#